data_AF-A0A968T9N2-F1
#
_entry.id   AF-A0A968T9N2-F1
#
_cell.length_a   1.000
_cell.length_b   1.000
_cell.length_c   1.000
_cell.angle_alpha   90.00
_cell.angle_beta   90.00
_cell.angle_gamma   90.00
#
_symmetry.space_group_name_H-M   'P 1'
#
loop_
_entity.id
_entity.type
_entity.pdbx_description
1 polymer ?
#
loop_
_entity_poly.entity_id
_entity_poly.type
_entity_poly.pdbx_seq_one_letter_code
_entity_poly.pdbx_strand_id
1 'polypeptide(L)'
;MIGAVIFDMDGVIIDSEPLWAEVQKEIFTDLGVEYSEELAAKTVGIGTYDTIDFWYRRQPWKDISFKEVEEQIMTRMVALIKKQRSNDAWFGKPL
;
A
#
# COMPACT_ATOMS: atom_id res chain seq x y z
N MET A 1 -21.86 -21.83 -19.65
CA MET A 1 -22.24 -21.78 -18.22
C MET A 1 -20.97 -21.51 -17.43
N ILE A 2 -20.89 -20.37 -16.74
CA ILE A 2 -19.72 -20.00 -15.92
C ILE A 2 -20.01 -20.51 -14.50
N GLY A 3 -19.09 -21.31 -13.93
CA GLY A 3 -19.31 -22.04 -12.66
C GLY A 3 -18.70 -21.38 -11.43
N ALA A 4 -17.75 -20.46 -11.60
CA ALA A 4 -17.16 -19.66 -10.53
C ALA A 4 -16.41 -18.45 -11.11
N VAL A 5 -16.37 -17.36 -10.37
CA VAL A 5 -15.52 -16.19 -10.62
C VAL A 5 -14.74 -15.95 -9.33
N ILE A 6 -13.42 -15.83 -9.43
CA ILE A 6 -12.54 -15.48 -8.31
C ILE A 6 -12.22 -14.00 -8.47
N PHE A 7 -12.59 -13.21 -7.47
CA PHE A 7 -12.29 -11.78 -7.41
C PHE A 7 -11.09 -11.59 -6.49
N ASP A 8 -10.12 -10.81 -6.97
CA ASP A 8 -9.04 -10.31 -6.13
C ASP A 8 -9.62 -9.29 -5.11
N MET A 9 -8.93 -9.08 -4.00
CA MET A 9 -9.36 -8.11 -3.00
C MET A 9 -8.94 -6.68 -3.41
N ASP A 10 -7.71 -6.55 -3.90
CA ASP A 10 -7.08 -5.29 -4.26
C ASP A 10 -7.36 -4.89 -5.72
N GLY A 11 -7.84 -3.67 -5.92
CA GLY A 11 -8.19 -3.13 -7.26
C GLY A 11 -9.47 -3.68 -7.87
N VAL A 12 -10.17 -4.62 -7.21
CA VAL A 12 -11.38 -5.27 -7.73
C VAL A 12 -12.58 -5.15 -6.77
N ILE A 13 -12.41 -5.40 -5.47
CA ILE A 13 -13.46 -5.20 -4.45
C ILE A 13 -13.29 -3.85 -3.75
N ILE A 14 -12.05 -3.42 -3.52
CA ILE A 14 -11.69 -2.09 -3.00
C ILE A 14 -10.65 -1.51 -3.96
N ASP A 15 -10.80 -0.23 -4.32
CA ASP A 15 -9.76 0.51 -5.01
C ASP A 15 -8.65 0.88 -4.01
N SER A 16 -7.83 -0.11 -3.64
CA SER A 16 -6.75 0.01 -2.65
C SER A 16 -5.43 0.51 -3.26
N GLU A 17 -5.30 0.51 -4.58
CA GLU A 17 -4.11 0.95 -5.32
C GLU A 17 -3.72 2.42 -5.01
N PRO A 18 -4.66 3.39 -4.98
CA PRO A 18 -4.34 4.76 -4.58
C PRO A 18 -3.82 4.86 -3.14
N LEU A 19 -4.32 4.01 -2.25
CA LEU A 19 -3.90 3.98 -0.85
C LEU A 19 -2.47 3.41 -0.72
N TRP A 20 -2.15 2.36 -1.46
CA TRP A 20 -0.79 1.82 -1.51
C TRP A 20 0.21 2.88 -1.97
N ALA A 21 -0.10 3.62 -3.04
CA ALA A 21 0.75 4.70 -3.52
C ALA A 21 0.92 5.83 -2.49
N GLU A 22 -0.16 6.23 -1.80
CA GLU A 22 -0.12 7.24 -0.73
C GLU A 22 0.79 6.80 0.42
N VAL A 23 0.60 5.57 0.93
CA VAL A 23 1.35 5.03 2.07
C VAL A 23 2.83 4.84 1.73
N GLN A 24 3.14 4.26 0.57
CA GLN A 24 4.52 4.06 0.14
C GLN A 24 5.24 5.40 -0.02
N LYS A 25 4.58 6.39 -0.63
CA LYS A 25 5.12 7.74 -0.78
C LYS A 25 5.43 8.38 0.57
N GLU A 26 4.50 8.32 1.51
CA GLU A 26 4.67 8.83 2.88
C GLU A 26 5.90 8.19 3.56
N ILE A 27 5.90 6.86 3.65
CA ILE A 27 6.92 6.12 4.40
C ILE A 27 8.30 6.25 3.75
N PHE A 28 8.43 6.08 2.43
CA PHE A 28 9.73 6.17 1.79
C PHE A 28 10.29 7.60 1.84
N THR A 29 9.44 8.63 1.71
CA THR A 29 9.89 10.02 1.88
C THR A 29 10.38 10.29 3.30
N ASP A 30 9.69 9.75 4.32
CA ASP A 30 10.12 9.87 5.72
C ASP A 30 11.45 9.15 6.01
N LEU A 31 11.74 8.09 5.26
CA LEU A 31 13.02 7.39 5.28
C LEU A 31 14.14 8.13 4.51
N GLY A 32 13.83 9.29 3.93
CA GLY A 32 14.77 10.11 3.16
C GLY A 32 14.96 9.64 1.72
N VAL A 33 14.08 8.78 1.22
CA VAL A 33 14.09 8.34 -0.18
C VAL A 33 13.45 9.42 -1.05
N GLU A 34 14.11 9.80 -2.14
CA GLU A 34 13.51 10.63 -3.19
C GLU A 34 12.46 9.82 -3.97
N TYR A 35 11.22 9.87 -3.48
CA TYR A 35 10.10 9.18 -4.10
C TYR A 35 9.71 9.84 -5.43
N SER A 36 9.67 9.06 -6.52
CA SER A 36 9.20 9.51 -7.83
C SER A 36 8.11 8.59 -8.38
N GLU A 37 7.11 9.18 -9.01
CA GLU A 37 5.98 8.46 -9.60
C GLU A 37 6.45 7.50 -10.71
N GLU A 38 7.52 7.84 -11.45
CA GLU A 38 8.09 6.96 -12.48
C GLU A 38 8.71 5.69 -11.89
N LEU A 39 9.37 5.80 -10.73
CA LEU A 39 9.92 4.63 -10.03
C LEU A 39 8.83 3.85 -9.31
N ALA A 40 7.83 4.53 -8.74
CA ALA A 40 6.67 3.89 -8.13
C ALA A 40 5.88 3.03 -9.12
N ALA A 41 5.73 3.48 -10.38
CA ALA A 41 5.10 2.68 -11.43
C ALA A 41 5.83 1.33 -11.69
N LYS A 42 7.11 1.21 -11.34
CA LYS A 42 7.90 -0.02 -11.47
C LYS A 42 7.69 -0.99 -10.31
N THR A 43 7.05 -0.55 -9.22
CA THR A 43 6.72 -1.36 -8.04
C THR A 43 5.23 -1.69 -7.94
N VAL A 44 4.42 -1.30 -8.94
CA VAL A 44 3.01 -1.70 -9.00
C VAL A 44 2.92 -3.21 -9.24
N GLY A 45 2.10 -3.89 -8.44
CA GLY A 45 1.82 -5.32 -8.58
C GLY A 45 2.93 -6.28 -8.11
N ILE A 46 4.01 -5.78 -7.51
CA ILE A 46 5.01 -6.63 -6.85
C ILE A 46 4.78 -6.66 -5.33
N GLY A 47 5.35 -7.66 -4.65
CA GLY A 47 5.16 -7.81 -3.20
C GLY A 47 5.73 -6.65 -2.38
N THR A 48 5.19 -6.44 -1.17
CA THR A 48 5.65 -5.38 -0.26
C THR A 48 7.15 -5.50 0.04
N TYR A 49 7.64 -6.71 0.30
CA TYR A 49 9.07 -6.95 0.52
C TYR A 49 9.93 -6.55 -0.69
N ASP A 50 9.52 -6.95 -1.90
CA ASP A 50 10.25 -6.63 -3.14
C ASP A 50 10.24 -5.12 -3.42
N THR A 51 9.14 -4.45 -3.08
CA THR A 51 9.05 -2.99 -3.12
C THR A 51 10.04 -2.34 -2.16
N ILE A 52 10.11 -2.81 -0.91
CA ILE A 52 11.06 -2.31 0.09
C ILE A 52 12.50 -2.54 -0.39
N ASP A 53 12.84 -3.73 -0.89
CA ASP A 53 14.16 -4.03 -1.45
C ASP A 53 14.49 -3.13 -2.65
N PHE A 54 13.52 -2.90 -3.54
CA PHE A 54 13.66 -2.03 -4.71
C PHE A 54 14.07 -0.61 -4.33
N TRP A 55 13.44 -0.03 -3.30
CA TRP A 55 13.74 1.32 -2.83
C TRP A 55 15.04 1.36 -2.02
N TYR A 56 15.27 0.37 -1.15
CA TYR A 56 16.49 0.28 -0.35
C TYR A 56 17.75 0.19 -1.21
N ARG A 57 17.73 -0.61 -2.27
CA ARG A 57 18.87 -0.74 -3.19
C ARG A 57 19.21 0.55 -3.92
N ARG A 58 18.25 1.45 -4.08
CA ARG A 58 18.45 2.75 -4.73
C ARG A 58 18.93 3.79 -3.75
N GLN A 59 18.28 3.87 -2.60
CA GLN A 59 18.58 4.84 -1.55
C GLN A 59 18.49 4.14 -0.19
N PRO A 60 19.63 3.62 0.30
CA PRO A 60 19.65 2.94 1.59
C PRO A 60 19.37 3.92 2.72
N TRP A 61 18.29 3.69 3.46
CA TRP A 61 18.04 4.34 4.74
C TRP A 61 18.80 3.63 5.87
N LYS A 62 18.80 4.24 7.07
CA LYS A 62 19.49 3.73 8.26
C LYS A 62 18.53 3.52 9.41
N ASP A 63 18.96 2.70 10.37
CA ASP A 63 18.32 2.56 11.68
C ASP A 63 16.87 2.03 11.68
N ILE A 64 16.45 1.37 10.59
CA ILE A 64 15.18 0.65 10.51
C ILE A 64 15.31 -0.57 9.58
N SER A 65 14.80 -1.71 10.04
CA SER A 65 14.82 -2.97 9.30
C SER A 65 13.70 -3.05 8.26
N PHE A 66 13.84 -3.94 7.29
CA PHE A 66 12.81 -4.17 6.27
C PHE A 66 11.48 -4.61 6.90
N LYS A 67 11.54 -5.41 7.96
CA LYS A 67 10.37 -5.87 8.70
C LYS A 67 9.62 -4.71 9.36
N GLU A 68 10.36 -3.77 9.95
CA GLU A 68 9.75 -2.59 10.57
C GLU A 68 9.12 -1.66 9.52
N VAL A 69 9.75 -1.51 8.35
CA VAL A 69 9.15 -0.77 7.23
C VAL A 69 7.87 -1.45 6.73
N GLU A 70 7.88 -2.77 6.56
CA GLU A 70 6.71 -3.55 6.18
C GLU A 70 5.56 -3.40 7.19
N GLU A 71 5.87 -3.49 8.48
CA GLU A 71 4.90 -3.28 9.57
C GLU A 71 4.31 -1.86 9.55
N GLN A 72 5.11 -0.84 9.26
CA GLN A 72 4.64 0.55 9.12
C GLN A 72 3.68 0.69 7.92
N ILE A 73 4.04 0.12 6.77
CA ILE A 73 3.20 0.12 5.57
C ILE A 73 1.86 -0.54 5.87
N MET A 74 1.87 -1.75 6.44
CA MET A 74 0.65 -2.49 6.76
C MET A 74 -0.22 -1.76 7.80
N THR A 75 0.39 -1.20 8.84
CA THR A 75 -0.32 -0.43 9.87
C THR A 75 -1.00 0.80 9.28
N ARG A 76 -0.31 1.53 8.41
CA ARG A 76 -0.85 2.73 7.77
C ARG A 76 -1.96 2.39 6.77
N MET A 77 -1.80 1.32 5.98
CA MET A 77 -2.83 0.82 5.07
C MET A 77 -4.12 0.48 5.82
N VAL A 78 -4.04 -0.28 6.92
CA VAL A 78 -5.21 -0.61 7.73
C VAL A 78 -5.89 0.64 8.28
N ALA A 79 -5.11 1.64 8.70
CA ALA A 79 -5.66 2.91 9.19
C ALA A 79 -6.40 3.67 8.08
N LEU A 80 -5.84 3.75 6.86
CA LEU A 80 -6.48 4.42 5.72
C LEU A 80 -7.74 3.70 5.26
N ILE A 81 -7.73 2.38 5.14
CA ILE A 81 -8.91 1.59 4.76
C ILE A 81 -10.05 1.80 5.77
N LYS A 82 -9.75 1.80 7.07
CA LYS A 82 -10.75 2.09 8.11
C LYS A 82 -11.31 3.50 8.00
N LYS A 83 -10.45 4.49 7.71
CA LYS A 83 -10.86 5.89 7.52
C LYS A 83 -11.76 6.05 6.30
N GLN A 84 -11.40 5.43 5.17
CA GLN A 84 -12.18 5.50 3.94
C GLN A 84 -13.55 4.83 4.11
N ARG A 85 -13.59 3.66 4.73
CA ARG A 85 -14.85 2.99 5.10
C ARG A 85 -15.74 3.83 6.03
N SER A 86 -15.16 4.66 6.90
CA SER A 86 -15.93 5.58 7.75
C SER A 86 -16.48 6.80 6.99
N ASN A 87 -15.87 7.15 5.85
CA ASN A 87 -16.31 8.27 4.99
C ASN A 87 -17.30 7.82 3.91
N ASP A 88 -17.34 6.52 3.58
CA ASP A 88 -18.32 5.95 2.67
C ASP A 88 -19.69 5.82 3.37
N ALA A 89 -20.55 6.82 3.17
CA ALA A 89 -21.92 6.87 3.69
C ALA A 89 -22.85 5.72 3.22
N TRP A 90 -22.39 4.83 2.33
CA TRP A 90 -23.16 3.70 1.82
C TRP A 90 -23.39 2.56 2.82
N PHE A 91 -22.55 2.42 3.85
CA PHE A 91 -22.67 1.36 4.86
C PHE A 91 -23.29 1.84 6.17
N GLY A 92 -23.93 3.02 6.15
CA GLY A 92 -24.56 3.67 7.30
C GLY A 92 -25.85 3.03 7.83
N LYS A 93 -25.94 1.70 7.90
CA LYS A 93 -26.91 1.04 8.78
C LYS A 93 -26.22 -0.02 9.64
N PRO A 94 -26.48 -0.04 10.96
CA PRO A 94 -26.00 -1.13 11.81
C PRO A 94 -26.64 -2.44 11.36
N LEU A 95 -25.91 -3.54 11.56
CA LEU A 95 -26.45 -4.91 11.45
C LEU A 95 -27.67 -5.10 12.34
#